data_AF-A0A6A9K9H6-F1
#
_entry.id   AF-A0A6A9K9H6-F1
#
_cell.length_a   1.000
_cell.length_b   1.000
_cell.length_c   1.000
_cell.angle_alpha   90.00
_cell.angle_beta   90.00
_cell.angle_gamma   90.00
#
_symmetry.space_group_name_H-M   'P 1'
#
loop_
_entity.id
_entity.type
_entity.pdbx_description
1 polymer ?
#
loop_
_entity_poly.entity_id
_entity_poly.type
_entity_poly.pdbx_seq_one_letter_code
_entity_poly.pdbx_strand_id
1 'polypeptide(L)' 'LILLLKGSSDRITVSSYFNQDAAGSYRLEEIRFVDGQVLNIDTVKSLVQQATDGNDRLFGYAVADTL' A
#
# COMPACT_ATOMS: atom_id res chain seq x y z
N LEU A 1 -1.60 6.35 0.76
CA LEU A 1 -0.67 5.63 -0.13
C LEU A 1 0.05 6.65 -1.01
N ILE A 2 1.35 6.49 -1.24
CA ILE A 2 2.12 7.28 -2.20
C ILE A 2 2.75 6.32 -3.19
N LEU A 3 2.52 6.55 -4.48
CA LEU A 3 3.20 5.89 -5.59
C LEU A 3 4.18 6.90 -6.18
N LEU A 4 5.48 6.64 -6.03
CA LEU A 4 6.55 7.49 -6.57
C LEU A 4 7.13 6.82 -7.81
N LEU A 5 7.24 7.57 -8.91
CA LEU A 5 7.97 7.09 -10.07
C LEU A 5 9.47 7.14 -9.78
N LYS A 6 10.13 5.98 -9.85
CA LYS A 6 11.57 5.85 -9.56
C LYS A 6 12.39 6.79 -10.45
N GLY A 7 13.23 7.62 -9.83
CA GLY A 7 14.09 8.59 -10.54
C GLY A 7 13.36 9.86 -10.99
N SER A 8 12.09 10.05 -10.63
CA SER A 8 11.32 11.27 -10.87
C SER A 8 10.79 11.86 -9.54
N SER A 9 10.32 13.10 -9.58
CA SER A 9 9.51 13.70 -8.51
C SER A 9 8.01 13.40 -8.66
N ASP A 10 7.62 12.84 -9.81
CA ASP A 10 6.23 12.48 -10.12
C ASP A 10 5.70 11.49 -9.10
N ARG A 11 4.57 11.85 -8.49
CA ARG A 11 3.92 11.05 -7.47
C ARG A 11 2.42 11.11 -7.58
N ILE A 12 1.79 10.01 -7.21
CA ILE A 12 0.36 9.92 -6.98
C ILE A 12 0.15 9.69 -5.48
N THR A 13 -0.68 10.53 -4.87
CA THR A 13 -1.07 10.40 -3.46
C THR A 13 -2.52 10.01 -3.39
N VAL A 14 -2.80 8.87 -2.75
CA VAL A 14 -4.16 8.43 -2.43
C VAL A 14 -4.39 8.67 -0.95
N SER A 15 -5.17 9.71 -0.66
CA SER A 15 -5.55 10.10 0.69
C SER A 15 -6.42 9.02 1.33
N SER A 16 -6.22 8.80 2.63
CA SER A 16 -7.02 7.85 3.44
C SER A 16 -7.01 6.39 2.95
N TYR A 17 -6.10 6.00 2.06
CA TYR A 17 -6.05 4.65 1.50
C TYR A 17 -6.00 3.54 2.57
N PHE A 18 -5.23 3.74 3.64
CA PHE A 18 -5.07 2.76 4.72
C PHE A 18 -6.13 2.88 5.83
N ASN A 19 -7.15 3.72 5.65
CA ASN A 19 -8.22 3.85 6.63
C ASN A 19 -8.94 2.50 6.81
N GLN A 20 -9.17 2.10 8.06
CA GLN A 20 -9.76 0.80 8.42
C GLN A 20 -9.02 -0.36 7.74
N ASP A 21 -7.69 -0.37 7.79
CA ASP A 21 -6.84 -1.39 7.15
C ASP A 21 -7.13 -1.55 5.66
N ALA A 22 -7.35 -0.45 4.95
CA ALA A 22 -7.74 -0.44 3.53
C ALA A 22 -9.04 -1.22 3.23
N ALA A 23 -9.92 -1.40 4.23
CA ALA A 23 -11.28 -1.93 4.06
C ALA A 23 -12.34 -0.83 3.94
N GLY A 24 -11.97 0.44 4.15
CA GLY A 24 -12.84 1.59 3.96
C GLY A 24 -13.13 1.92 2.48
N SER A 25 -13.96 2.94 2.26
CA SER A 25 -14.40 3.38 0.91
C SER A 25 -13.36 4.16 0.11
N TYR A 26 -12.25 4.55 0.72
CA TYR A 26 -11.17 5.32 0.08
C TYR A 26 -10.05 4.45 -0.51
N ARG A 27 -10.26 3.12 -0.52
CA ARG A 27 -9.30 2.18 -1.11
C ARG A 27 -9.37 2.21 -2.64
N LEU A 28 -8.26 1.84 -3.26
CA LEU A 28 -8.23 1.39 -4.65
C LEU A 28 -8.19 -0.13 -4.63
N GLU A 29 -9.02 -0.75 -5.46
CA GLU A 29 -9.05 -2.19 -5.66
C GLU A 29 -7.78 -2.67 -6.33
N GLU A 30 -7.30 -1.93 -7.34
CA GLU A 30 -6.18 -2.32 -8.18
C GLU A 30 -5.37 -1.11 -8.68
N ILE A 31 -4.06 -1.31 -8.83
CA ILE A 31 -3.15 -0.43 -9.55
C ILE A 31 -2.59 -1.25 -10.72
N ARG A 32 -2.88 -0.84 -11.95
CA ARG A 32 -2.51 -1.56 -13.17
C ARG A 32 -1.38 -0.84 -13.90
N PHE A 33 -0.32 -1.58 -14.21
CA PHE A 33 0.83 -1.09 -14.95
C PHE A 33 0.74 -1.52 -16.42
N VAL A 34 1.45 -0.80 -17.29
CA VAL A 34 1.42 -1.01 -18.74
C VAL A 34 2.01 -2.36 -19.17
N ASP A 35 2.87 -2.96 -18.34
CA ASP A 35 3.46 -4.29 -18.54
C ASP A 35 2.52 -5.42 -18.12
N GLY A 36 1.32 -5.09 -17.66
CA GLY A 36 0.32 -6.06 -17.19
C GLY A 36 0.45 -6.41 -15.71
N GLN A 37 1.42 -5.85 -14.98
CA GLN A 37 1.47 -6.02 -13.53
C GLN A 37 0.25 -5.35 -12.87
N VAL A 38 -0.37 -6.05 -11.93
CA VAL A 38 -1.49 -5.53 -11.14
C VAL A 38 -1.15 -5.66 -9.67
N LEU A 39 -1.23 -4.54 -8.94
CA LEU A 39 -1.14 -4.53 -7.49
C LEU A 39 -2.56 -4.43 -6.92
N ASN A 40 -3.04 -5.52 -6.34
CA ASN A 40 -4.26 -5.52 -5.54
C ASN A 40 -3.97 -5.06 -4.11
N ILE A 41 -5.03 -4.89 -3.31
CA ILE A 41 -4.94 -4.43 -1.91
C ILE A 41 -3.96 -5.26 -1.10
N ASP A 42 -4.01 -6.59 -1.18
CA ASP A 42 -3.14 -7.48 -0.39
C ASP A 42 -1.67 -7.32 -0.79
N THR A 43 -1.40 -7.18 -2.09
CA THR A 43 -0.05 -6.92 -2.60
C THR A 43 0.47 -5.58 -2.10
N VAL A 44 -0.36 -4.53 -2.16
CA VAL A 44 0.00 -3.19 -1.64
C VAL A 44 0.31 -3.27 -0.13
N LYS A 45 -0.55 -3.94 0.65
CA LYS A 45 -0.35 -4.15 2.09
C LYS A 45 0.95 -4.88 2.41
N SER A 46 1.32 -5.88 1.61
CA SER A 46 2.59 -6.59 1.78
C SER A 46 3.78 -5.69 1.47
N LEU A 47 3.73 -4.94 0.36
CA LEU A 47 4.81 -4.03 -0.05
C LEU A 47 5.10 -2.95 1.00
N VAL A 48 4.07 -2.35 1.59
CA VAL A 48 4.25 -1.26 2.57
C VAL A 48 4.62 -1.74 3.98
N GLN A 49 4.58 -3.05 4.23
CA GLN A 49 5.08 -3.64 5.48
C GLN A 49 6.55 -4.08 5.40
N GLN A 50 7.20 -3.93 4.24
CA GLN A 50 8.62 -4.22 4.12
C GLN A 50 9.43 -3.13 4.82
N ALA A 51 10.21 -3.53 5.84
CA ALA A 51 11.17 -2.65 6.47
C ALA A 51 12.32 -2.34 5.51
N THR A 52 12.88 -1.15 5.65
CA THR A 52 14.08 -0.67 4.99
C THR A 52 15.26 -0.70 5.95
N ASP A 53 16.47 -0.43 5.44
CA ASP A 53 17.67 -0.28 6.28
C ASP A 53 17.63 1.00 7.15
N GLY A 54 16.65 1.88 6.93
CA GLY A 54 16.45 3.11 7.67
C GLY A 54 15.45 2.99 8.82
N ASN A 55 15.15 4.13 9.45
CA ASN A 55 14.12 4.19 10.50
C ASN A 55 12.73 4.23 9.87
N ASP A 56 12.01 3.12 9.94
CA ASP A 56 10.62 3.03 9.49
C ASP A 56 9.63 3.06 10.64
N ARG A 57 8.45 3.59 10.36
CA ARG A 57 7.26 3.40 11.20
C ARG A 57 6.26 2.54 10.45
N LEU A 58 6.21 1.27 10.81
CA LEU A 58 5.27 0.31 10.26
C LEU A 58 4.03 0.20 11.14
N PHE A 59 2.88 0.01 10.50
CA PHE A 59 1.61 -0.23 11.17
C PHE A 59 1.13 -1.62 10.76
N GLY A 60 0.84 -2.45 11.76
CA GLY A 60 0.23 -3.75 11.52
C GLY A 60 -1.24 -3.62 11.12
N TYR A 61 -1.75 -4.65 10.48
CA TYR A 61 -3.18 -4.79 10.19
C TYR A 61 -3.83 -5.68 11.25
N ALA A 62 -5.12 -5.45 11.53
CA ALA A 62 -5.88 -6.40 12.32
C ALA A 62 -5.93 -7.74 11.55
N VAL A 63 -5.45 -8.80 12.19
CA VAL A 63 -5.60 -10.18 11.72
C VAL A 63 -6.53 -10.92 12.68
N ALA A 64 -7.23 -11.93 12.19
CA ALA A 64 -8.05 -12.77 13.06
C ALA A 64 -7.14 -13.45 14.10
N ASP A 65 -7.49 -13.32 15.39
CA ASP A 65 -6.82 -14.06 16.44
C ASP A 65 -7.06 -15.56 16.24
N THR A 66 -5.99 -16.36 16.17
CA THR A 66 -6.07 -17.82 16.30
C THR A 66 -5.88 -18.17 17.78
N LEU A 67 -6.94 -18.68 18.40
CA LEU A 67 -6.93 -19.16 19.79
C LEU A 67 -6.32 -20.57 19.90
#